data_AF-A0A3B8HVU7-F1
#
_entry.id   AF-A0A3B8HVU7-F1
#
_cell.length_a   1.000
_cell.length_b   1.000
_cell.length_c   1.000
_cell.angle_alpha   90.00
_cell.angle_beta   90.00
_cell.angle_gamma   90.00
#
_symmetry.space_group_name_H-M   'P 1'
#
loop_
_entity.id
_entity.type
_entity.pdbx_description
1 polymer ?
#
loop_
_entity_poly.entity_id
_entity_poly.type
_entity_poly.pdbx_seq_one_letter_code
_entity_poly.pdbx_strand_id
1 'polypeptide(L)'
;AKQQQCDVIIASGGGKAIDTVKAVAAGINAATVIVPTIASSDAPCSAMSVIYKEDGTIEKFFIPPKNPDLVLVDTGIIAHSPVRMLVAGMGDALATWVEADAASQSGARNPARGQSTTAALTLARLCFDILMEYGLQAKIANERQAVTPALEKVVEANILLSGLGFESGGVAAAHSLQDGLNMLEECHGFYHGEKIGFLTLVQMVLEGRPKDLLQQVFTF
;
A
#
# COMPACT_ATOMS: atom_id res chain seq x y z
N ALA A 1 4.38 -25.59 9.10
CA ALA A 1 3.13 -25.69 8.32
C ALA A 1 2.88 -27.10 7.77
N LYS A 2 3.64 -27.60 6.79
CA LYS A 2 3.41 -28.96 6.22
C LYS A 2 3.40 -30.09 7.25
N GLN A 3 4.38 -30.13 8.15
CA GLN A 3 4.47 -31.15 9.21
C GLN A 3 3.27 -31.12 10.17
N GLN A 4 2.66 -29.95 10.36
CA GLN A 4 1.53 -29.74 11.26
C GLN A 4 0.20 -29.73 10.51
N GLN A 5 0.20 -30.04 9.20
CA GLN A 5 -0.98 -30.08 8.33
C GLN A 5 -1.87 -28.83 8.48
N CYS A 6 -1.26 -27.64 8.52
CA CYS A 6 -2.01 -26.40 8.72
C CYS A 6 -2.87 -26.05 7.50
N ASP A 7 -4.17 -25.88 7.72
CA ASP A 7 -5.13 -25.43 6.69
C ASP A 7 -5.24 -23.90 6.58
N VAL A 8 -4.76 -23.19 7.60
CA VAL A 8 -4.78 -21.72 7.69
C VAL A 8 -3.42 -21.22 8.14
N ILE A 9 -2.91 -20.17 7.50
CA ILE A 9 -1.71 -19.44 7.91
C ILE A 9 -2.09 -17.99 8.20
N ILE A 10 -1.68 -17.50 9.36
CA ILE A 10 -2.03 -16.18 9.86
C ILE A 10 -0.77 -15.32 9.93
N ALA A 11 -0.80 -14.12 9.34
CA ALA A 11 0.18 -13.07 9.59
C ALA A 11 -0.35 -12.09 10.63
N SER A 12 0.47 -11.76 11.62
CA SER A 12 0.27 -10.58 12.46
C SER A 12 1.54 -9.75 12.42
N GLY A 13 1.47 -8.53 11.90
CA GLY A 13 2.66 -7.69 11.70
C GLY A 13 2.53 -6.67 10.57
N GLY A 14 3.69 -6.15 10.15
CA GLY A 14 3.83 -5.31 8.95
C GLY A 14 4.14 -6.10 7.67
N GLY A 15 4.45 -5.38 6.58
CA GLY A 15 4.57 -5.95 5.22
C GLY A 15 5.44 -7.20 5.10
N LYS A 16 6.62 -7.25 5.75
CA LYS A 16 7.50 -8.44 5.69
C LYS A 16 6.83 -9.72 6.22
N ALA A 17 6.08 -9.61 7.32
CA ALA A 17 5.36 -10.74 7.90
C ALA A 17 4.21 -11.18 6.98
N ILE A 18 3.49 -10.20 6.44
CA ILE A 18 2.37 -10.40 5.50
C ILE A 18 2.84 -11.12 4.25
N ASP A 19 3.89 -10.63 3.60
CA ASP A 19 4.43 -11.21 2.36
C ASP A 19 4.99 -12.62 2.57
N THR A 20 5.65 -12.84 3.71
CA THR A 20 6.12 -14.18 4.09
C THR A 20 4.97 -15.17 4.17
N VAL A 21 3.88 -14.80 4.85
CA VAL A 21 2.73 -15.68 5.03
C VAL A 21 1.99 -15.95 3.72
N LYS A 22 1.80 -14.94 2.86
CA LYS A 22 1.23 -15.13 1.52
C LYS A 22 2.03 -16.14 0.71
N ALA A 23 3.37 -16.02 0.70
CA ALA A 23 4.25 -16.95 0.00
C ALA A 23 4.19 -18.37 0.59
N VAL A 24 4.19 -18.49 1.92
CA VAL A 24 4.10 -19.78 2.61
C VAL A 24 2.75 -20.46 2.34
N ALA A 25 1.65 -19.74 2.44
CA ALA A 25 0.29 -20.25 2.24
C ALA A 25 0.08 -20.74 0.80
N ALA A 26 0.59 -19.99 -0.20
CA ALA A 26 0.57 -20.41 -1.60
C ALA A 26 1.29 -21.75 -1.83
N GLY A 27 2.42 -21.99 -1.14
CA GLY A 27 3.21 -23.22 -1.26
C GLY A 27 2.59 -24.47 -0.63
N ILE A 28 1.51 -24.32 0.14
CA ILE A 28 0.80 -25.43 0.81
C ILE A 28 -0.71 -25.45 0.54
N ASN A 29 -1.21 -24.54 -0.31
CA ASN A 29 -2.64 -24.36 -0.59
C ASN A 29 -3.51 -24.14 0.67
N ALA A 30 -2.99 -23.37 1.63
CA ALA A 30 -3.72 -22.99 2.84
C ALA A 30 -4.49 -21.69 2.66
N ALA A 31 -5.54 -21.49 3.46
CA ALA A 31 -6.19 -20.20 3.60
C ALA A 31 -5.26 -19.19 4.28
N THR A 32 -5.36 -17.92 3.89
CA THR A 32 -4.49 -16.84 4.36
C THR A 32 -5.29 -15.80 5.12
N VAL A 33 -4.93 -15.57 6.38
CA VAL A 33 -5.48 -14.49 7.20
C VAL A 33 -4.38 -13.46 7.47
N ILE A 34 -4.66 -12.21 7.17
CA ILE A 34 -3.74 -11.09 7.39
C ILE A 34 -4.30 -10.20 8.49
N VAL A 35 -3.51 -9.96 9.53
CA VAL A 35 -3.82 -9.07 10.65
C VAL A 35 -2.77 -7.97 10.71
N PRO A 36 -2.92 -6.87 9.94
CA PRO A 36 -1.96 -5.77 9.96
C PRO A 36 -1.89 -5.14 11.35
N THR A 37 -0.68 -4.99 11.89
CA THR A 37 -0.47 -4.25 13.16
C THR A 37 -0.02 -2.81 12.92
N ILE A 38 0.22 -2.46 11.66
CA ILE A 38 0.52 -1.11 11.16
C ILE A 38 -0.20 -0.91 9.82
N ALA A 39 -0.65 0.32 9.56
CA ALA A 39 -1.25 0.72 8.28
C ALA A 39 -0.23 1.51 7.44
N SER A 40 0.92 0.87 7.14
CA SER A 40 2.11 1.51 6.56
C SER A 40 2.30 1.31 5.06
N SER A 41 1.47 0.45 4.45
CA SER A 41 1.41 0.22 3.02
C SER A 41 0.11 -0.51 2.69
N ASP A 42 -0.19 -0.62 1.40
CA ASP A 42 -1.39 -1.27 0.89
C ASP A 42 -1.25 -2.76 0.56
N ALA A 43 -0.08 -3.31 0.89
CA ALA A 43 0.23 -4.72 0.79
C ALA A 43 -0.82 -5.67 1.40
N PRO A 44 -1.53 -5.39 2.51
CA PRO A 44 -2.39 -6.40 3.15
C PRO A 44 -3.43 -7.05 2.23
N CYS A 45 -4.01 -6.32 1.28
CA CYS A 45 -5.11 -6.82 0.43
C CYS A 45 -4.65 -7.50 -0.85
N SER A 46 -3.40 -7.30 -1.29
CA SER A 46 -2.96 -7.70 -2.62
C SER A 46 -2.57 -9.17 -2.76
N ALA A 47 -2.70 -9.71 -3.97
CA ALA A 47 -2.04 -10.91 -4.45
C ALA A 47 -0.61 -10.60 -4.93
N MET A 48 0.16 -9.88 -4.11
CA MET A 48 1.57 -9.61 -4.35
C MET A 48 2.38 -9.80 -3.06
N SER A 49 3.62 -10.24 -3.21
CA SER A 49 4.60 -10.35 -2.14
C SER A 49 5.98 -9.94 -2.65
N VAL A 50 6.67 -9.09 -1.89
CA VAL A 50 8.05 -8.73 -2.17
C VAL A 50 8.97 -9.68 -1.42
N ILE A 51 9.76 -10.46 -2.16
CA ILE A 51 10.77 -11.35 -1.59
C ILE A 51 12.09 -10.61 -1.55
N TYR A 52 12.70 -10.59 -0.37
CA TYR A 52 13.97 -9.91 -0.11
C TYR A 52 15.09 -10.93 0.09
N LYS A 53 16.31 -10.55 -0.31
CA LYS A 53 17.53 -11.25 0.06
C LYS A 53 17.89 -10.97 1.52
N GLU A 54 18.87 -11.71 2.05
CA GLU A 54 19.37 -11.53 3.42
C GLU A 54 19.96 -10.13 3.66
N ASP A 55 20.53 -9.51 2.63
CA ASP A 55 21.05 -8.13 2.67
C ASP A 55 19.94 -7.05 2.64
N GLY A 56 18.67 -7.46 2.57
CA GLY A 56 17.52 -6.57 2.53
C GLY A 56 17.18 -5.99 1.15
N THR A 57 17.94 -6.34 0.10
CA THR A 57 17.60 -5.96 -1.28
C THR A 57 16.46 -6.81 -1.82
N ILE A 58 15.69 -6.27 -2.78
CA ILE A 58 14.61 -7.02 -3.43
C ILE A 58 15.21 -8.14 -4.29
N GLU A 59 14.76 -9.38 -4.07
CA GLU A 59 15.10 -10.53 -4.90
C GLU A 59 14.12 -10.68 -6.06
N LYS A 60 12.81 -10.67 -5.75
CA LYS A 60 11.74 -10.84 -6.75
C LYS A 60 10.38 -10.45 -6.21
N PHE A 61 9.48 -10.14 -7.13
CA PHE A 61 8.04 -10.08 -6.87
C PHE A 61 7.44 -11.48 -7.06
N PHE A 62 6.70 -11.94 -6.06
CA PHE A 62 5.92 -13.16 -6.11
C PHE A 62 4.43 -12.80 -6.19
N ILE A 63 3.70 -13.42 -7.12
CA ILE A 63 2.26 -13.24 -7.29
C ILE A 63 1.59 -14.54 -6.87
N PRO A 64 1.00 -14.63 -5.66
CA PRO A 64 0.18 -15.76 -5.24
C PRO A 64 -1.02 -15.96 -6.18
N PRO A 65 -1.60 -17.18 -6.23
CA PRO A 65 -2.73 -17.48 -7.12
C PRO A 65 -4.03 -16.77 -6.74
N LYS A 66 -4.12 -16.20 -5.54
CA LYS A 66 -5.28 -15.46 -5.02
C LYS A 66 -4.85 -14.40 -4.01
N ASN A 67 -5.70 -13.39 -3.81
CA ASN A 67 -5.63 -12.47 -2.68
C ASN A 67 -5.84 -13.22 -1.34
N PRO A 68 -5.48 -12.62 -0.20
CA PRO A 68 -5.78 -13.20 1.11
C PRO A 68 -7.27 -13.48 1.32
N ASP A 69 -7.58 -14.54 2.06
CA ASP A 69 -8.96 -14.95 2.35
C ASP A 69 -9.63 -14.02 3.37
N LEU A 70 -8.85 -13.42 4.26
CA LEU A 70 -9.32 -12.43 5.23
C LEU A 70 -8.21 -11.41 5.51
N VAL A 71 -8.58 -10.13 5.49
CA VAL A 71 -7.79 -9.04 6.07
C VAL A 71 -8.58 -8.49 7.26
N LEU A 72 -8.06 -8.69 8.47
CA LEU A 72 -8.67 -8.27 9.72
C LEU A 72 -7.87 -7.10 10.30
N VAL A 73 -8.47 -5.93 10.31
CA VAL A 73 -7.82 -4.70 10.77
C VAL A 73 -8.43 -4.27 12.10
N ASP A 74 -7.60 -4.22 13.15
CA ASP A 74 -7.96 -3.67 14.45
C ASP A 74 -7.40 -2.25 14.58
N THR A 75 -8.26 -1.25 14.46
CA THR A 75 -7.86 0.16 14.54
C THR A 75 -7.42 0.58 15.93
N GLY A 76 -7.78 -0.14 16.98
CA GLY A 76 -7.19 0.01 18.30
C GLY A 76 -5.71 -0.32 18.28
N ILE A 77 -5.31 -1.43 17.64
CA ILE A 77 -3.89 -1.76 17.44
C ILE A 77 -3.20 -0.71 16.57
N ILE A 78 -3.80 -0.32 15.45
CA ILE A 78 -3.22 0.69 14.54
C ILE A 78 -3.02 2.04 15.25
N ALA A 79 -4.00 2.49 16.06
CA ALA A 79 -3.92 3.74 16.81
C ALA A 79 -2.72 3.77 17.77
N HIS A 80 -2.29 2.62 18.30
CA HIS A 80 -1.15 2.52 19.20
C HIS A 80 0.19 2.29 18.47
N SER A 81 0.18 2.15 17.15
CA SER A 81 1.41 2.03 16.36
C SER A 81 2.14 3.38 16.21
N PRO A 82 3.45 3.40 15.89
CA PRO A 82 4.15 4.66 15.66
C PRO A 82 3.53 5.46 14.52
N VAL A 83 3.20 6.74 14.73
CA VAL A 83 2.55 7.60 13.71
C VAL A 83 3.31 7.66 12.39
N ARG A 84 4.64 7.53 12.42
CA ARG A 84 5.47 7.46 11.20
C ARG A 84 5.03 6.32 10.27
N MET A 85 4.51 5.22 10.80
CA MET A 85 3.95 4.11 10.02
C MET A 85 2.66 4.51 9.34
N LEU A 86 1.74 5.19 10.04
CA LEU A 86 0.50 5.68 9.42
C LEU A 86 0.80 6.70 8.30
N VAL A 87 1.72 7.63 8.55
CA VAL A 87 2.13 8.64 7.56
C VAL A 87 2.80 7.99 6.35
N ALA A 88 3.66 6.99 6.56
CA ALA A 88 4.21 6.21 5.46
C ALA A 88 3.08 5.59 4.63
N GLY A 89 2.08 4.95 5.26
CA GLY A 89 0.93 4.40 4.53
C GLY A 89 0.13 5.44 3.76
N MET A 90 -0.01 6.66 4.29
CA MET A 90 -0.66 7.76 3.55
C MET A 90 0.16 8.17 2.32
N GLY A 91 1.50 8.18 2.43
CA GLY A 91 2.38 8.48 1.29
C GLY A 91 2.30 7.42 0.18
N ASP A 92 2.11 6.16 0.54
CA ASP A 92 1.86 5.06 -0.39
C ASP A 92 0.48 5.19 -1.07
N ALA A 93 -0.57 5.36 -0.26
CA ALA A 93 -1.95 5.50 -0.71
C ALA A 93 -2.23 6.77 -1.53
N LEU A 94 -1.37 7.79 -1.42
CA LEU A 94 -1.42 9.00 -2.24
C LEU A 94 -1.12 8.70 -3.71
N ALA A 95 -0.23 7.72 -3.98
CA ALA A 95 0.15 7.33 -5.33
C ALA A 95 -0.99 6.63 -6.08
N THR A 96 -1.87 5.91 -5.36
CA THR A 96 -2.87 5.01 -5.93
C THR A 96 -3.70 5.66 -7.02
N TRP A 97 -4.24 6.86 -6.77
CA TRP A 97 -5.06 7.55 -7.76
C TRP A 97 -4.22 8.04 -8.94
N VAL A 98 -3.08 8.67 -8.67
CA VAL A 98 -2.21 9.25 -9.69
C VAL A 98 -1.74 8.17 -10.66
N GLU A 99 -1.34 7.01 -10.14
CA GLU A 99 -0.88 5.88 -10.94
C GLU A 99 -2.00 5.13 -11.63
N ALA A 100 -3.12 4.85 -10.97
CA ALA A 100 -4.25 4.16 -11.60
C ALA A 100 -4.84 4.99 -12.74
N ASP A 101 -4.91 6.32 -12.58
CA ASP A 101 -5.35 7.24 -13.63
C ASP A 101 -4.37 7.24 -14.82
N ALA A 102 -3.06 7.32 -14.57
CA ALA A 102 -2.04 7.22 -15.63
C ALA A 102 -2.07 5.87 -16.36
N ALA A 103 -2.21 4.75 -15.62
CA ALA A 103 -2.33 3.41 -16.19
C ALA A 103 -3.59 3.29 -17.06
N SER A 104 -4.73 3.79 -16.60
CA SER A 104 -5.97 3.78 -17.36
C SER A 104 -5.88 4.62 -18.63
N GLN A 105 -5.30 5.82 -18.56
CA GLN A 105 -5.19 6.71 -19.72
C GLN A 105 -4.21 6.18 -20.78
N SER A 106 -3.17 5.48 -20.35
CA SER A 106 -2.20 4.84 -21.26
C SER A 106 -2.66 3.48 -21.81
N GLY A 107 -3.73 2.91 -21.26
CA GLY A 107 -4.20 1.56 -21.60
C GLY A 107 -3.28 0.45 -21.11
N ALA A 108 -2.43 0.75 -20.12
CA ALA A 108 -1.52 -0.20 -19.49
C ALA A 108 -2.30 -1.27 -18.73
N ARG A 109 -1.76 -2.50 -18.72
CA ARG A 109 -2.34 -3.57 -17.92
C ARG A 109 -2.09 -3.33 -16.44
N ASN A 110 -3.10 -3.58 -15.61
CA ASN A 110 -2.96 -3.54 -14.16
C ASN A 110 -2.18 -4.77 -13.62
N PRO A 111 -1.72 -4.74 -12.35
CA PRO A 111 -1.09 -5.89 -11.70
C PRO A 111 -1.91 -7.19 -11.75
N ALA A 112 -3.24 -7.10 -11.72
CA ALA A 112 -4.15 -8.23 -11.94
C ALA A 112 -4.20 -8.75 -13.40
N ARG A 113 -3.32 -8.26 -14.28
CA ARG A 113 -3.13 -8.62 -15.70
C ARG A 113 -4.32 -8.29 -16.60
N GLY A 114 -5.28 -7.50 -16.11
CA GLY A 114 -6.42 -6.98 -16.83
C GLY A 114 -6.25 -5.51 -17.21
N GLN A 115 -7.34 -4.88 -17.62
CA GLN A 115 -7.46 -3.43 -17.76
C GLN A 115 -8.06 -2.82 -16.48
N SER A 116 -7.78 -1.54 -16.24
CA SER A 116 -8.37 -0.79 -15.13
C SER A 116 -9.89 -0.84 -15.20
N THR A 117 -10.53 -1.22 -14.09
CA THR A 117 -12.00 -1.21 -14.00
C THR A 117 -12.50 0.15 -13.48
N THR A 118 -13.71 0.55 -13.86
CA THR A 118 -14.34 1.75 -13.31
C THR A 118 -14.44 1.70 -11.78
N ALA A 119 -14.68 0.51 -11.22
CA ALA A 119 -14.71 0.30 -9.78
C ALA A 119 -13.35 0.62 -9.15
N ALA A 120 -12.25 0.04 -9.68
CA ALA A 120 -10.91 0.29 -9.15
C ALA A 120 -10.51 1.78 -9.24
N LEU A 121 -10.82 2.45 -10.35
CA LEU A 121 -10.55 3.88 -10.52
C LEU A 121 -11.37 4.74 -9.54
N THR A 122 -12.62 4.35 -9.27
CA THR A 122 -13.47 5.04 -8.29
C THR A 122 -12.91 4.88 -6.87
N LEU A 123 -12.47 3.66 -6.50
CA LEU A 123 -11.85 3.40 -5.20
C LEU A 123 -10.51 4.13 -5.05
N ALA A 124 -9.68 4.14 -6.09
CA ALA A 124 -8.42 4.88 -6.09
C ALA A 124 -8.67 6.39 -5.91
N ARG A 125 -9.67 6.96 -6.60
CA ARG A 125 -10.04 8.37 -6.43
C ARG A 125 -10.56 8.65 -5.01
N LEU A 126 -11.43 7.79 -4.49
CA LEU A 126 -11.95 7.91 -3.13
C LEU A 126 -10.82 7.84 -2.08
N CYS A 127 -9.81 6.99 -2.31
CA CYS A 127 -8.60 6.93 -1.49
C CYS A 127 -7.96 8.31 -1.37
N PHE A 128 -7.67 8.96 -2.51
CA PHE A 128 -7.10 10.31 -2.56
C PHE A 128 -7.97 11.34 -1.84
N ASP A 129 -9.28 11.36 -2.10
CA ASP A 129 -10.20 12.33 -1.51
C ASP A 129 -10.27 12.17 0.04
N ILE A 130 -10.29 10.93 0.55
CA ILE A 130 -10.24 10.66 1.99
C ILE A 130 -8.93 11.13 2.62
N LEU A 131 -7.79 10.90 1.97
CA LEU A 131 -6.51 11.37 2.48
C LEU A 131 -6.49 12.90 2.60
N MET A 132 -6.91 13.60 1.55
CA MET A 132 -6.95 15.07 1.55
C MET A 132 -7.89 15.64 2.63
N GLU A 133 -9.01 14.98 2.90
CA GLU A 133 -10.00 15.44 3.87
C GLU A 133 -9.65 15.09 5.32
N TYR A 134 -9.16 13.86 5.56
CA TYR A 134 -9.02 13.29 6.91
C TYR A 134 -7.58 13.02 7.35
N GLY A 135 -6.59 13.08 6.45
CA GLY A 135 -5.20 12.67 6.73
C GLY A 135 -4.56 13.35 7.93
N LEU A 136 -4.64 14.69 8.01
CA LEU A 136 -4.11 15.45 9.14
C LEU A 136 -4.81 15.08 10.47
N GLN A 137 -6.12 14.89 10.43
CA GLN A 137 -6.90 14.52 11.61
C GLN A 137 -6.55 13.11 12.09
N ALA A 138 -6.37 12.16 11.17
CA ALA A 138 -5.93 10.80 11.46
C ALA A 138 -4.52 10.75 12.04
N LYS A 139 -3.58 11.54 11.48
CA LYS A 139 -2.22 11.70 12.03
C LYS A 139 -2.26 12.17 13.47
N ILE A 140 -3.03 13.22 13.77
CA ILE A 140 -3.19 13.75 15.13
C ILE A 140 -3.84 12.70 16.05
N ALA A 141 -4.87 11.99 15.57
CA ALA A 141 -5.53 10.94 16.35
C ALA A 141 -4.55 9.81 16.72
N ASN A 142 -3.70 9.38 15.78
CA ASN A 142 -2.68 8.37 16.02
C ASN A 142 -1.57 8.85 16.98
N GLU A 143 -1.11 10.10 16.86
CA GLU A 143 -0.18 10.72 17.84
C GLU A 143 -0.77 10.73 19.26
N ARG A 144 -2.10 10.80 19.36
CA ARG A 144 -2.84 10.74 20.63
C ARG A 144 -3.28 9.32 21.01
N GLN A 145 -2.90 8.31 20.23
CA GLN A 145 -3.28 6.90 20.41
C GLN A 145 -4.80 6.70 20.55
N ALA A 146 -5.57 7.48 19.81
CA ALA A 146 -7.02 7.52 19.89
C ALA A 146 -7.66 7.01 18.59
N VAL A 147 -8.67 6.15 18.73
CA VAL A 147 -9.52 5.74 17.60
C VAL A 147 -10.57 6.83 17.37
N THR A 148 -10.60 7.36 16.15
CA THR A 148 -11.54 8.39 15.72
C THR A 148 -12.10 8.03 14.35
N PRO A 149 -13.25 8.58 13.94
CA PRO A 149 -13.78 8.37 12.59
C PRO A 149 -12.79 8.76 11.48
N ALA A 150 -11.94 9.78 11.70
CA ALA A 150 -10.91 10.16 10.75
C ALA A 150 -9.82 9.09 10.64
N LEU A 151 -9.37 8.53 11.78
CA LEU A 151 -8.39 7.43 11.77
C LEU A 151 -8.96 6.20 11.06
N GLU A 152 -10.19 5.80 11.36
CA GLU A 152 -10.87 4.67 10.70
C GLU A 152 -10.89 4.84 9.17
N LYS A 153 -11.29 6.01 8.68
CA LYS A 153 -11.32 6.32 7.24
C LYS A 153 -9.94 6.24 6.60
N VAL A 154 -8.91 6.79 7.24
CA VAL A 154 -7.55 6.76 6.69
C VAL A 154 -6.95 5.37 6.75
N VAL A 155 -7.27 4.56 7.77
CA VAL A 155 -6.86 3.15 7.82
C VAL A 155 -7.52 2.35 6.71
N GLU A 156 -8.82 2.57 6.43
CA GLU A 156 -9.50 1.99 5.27
C GLU A 156 -8.85 2.44 3.95
N ALA A 157 -8.52 3.72 3.81
CA ALA A 157 -7.86 4.26 2.62
C ALA A 157 -6.49 3.60 2.39
N ASN A 158 -5.64 3.56 3.42
CA ASN A 158 -4.29 2.99 3.34
C ASN A 158 -4.28 1.49 3.04
N ILE A 159 -5.31 0.74 3.44
CA ILE A 159 -5.31 -0.73 3.33
C ILE A 159 -6.21 -1.20 2.19
N LEU A 160 -7.50 -0.87 2.25
CA LEU A 160 -8.51 -1.43 1.35
C LEU A 160 -8.56 -0.65 0.04
N LEU A 161 -8.71 0.68 0.11
CA LEU A 161 -8.92 1.50 -1.09
C LEU A 161 -7.63 1.58 -1.90
N SER A 162 -6.49 1.80 -1.25
CA SER A 162 -5.18 1.73 -1.89
C SER A 162 -4.94 0.35 -2.48
N GLY A 163 -5.15 -0.72 -1.69
CA GLY A 163 -4.89 -2.10 -2.10
C GLY A 163 -5.64 -2.52 -3.35
N LEU A 164 -6.96 -2.26 -3.38
CA LEU A 164 -7.78 -2.54 -4.55
C LEU A 164 -7.49 -1.58 -5.72
N GLY A 165 -7.24 -0.31 -5.40
CA GLY A 165 -6.96 0.75 -6.36
C GLY A 165 -5.68 0.50 -7.14
N PHE A 166 -4.58 0.11 -6.50
CA PHE A 166 -3.32 -0.15 -7.20
C PHE A 166 -3.39 -1.46 -7.98
N GLU A 167 -3.90 -2.53 -7.36
CA GLU A 167 -3.83 -3.87 -7.95
C GLU A 167 -4.74 -4.01 -9.17
N SER A 168 -5.95 -3.43 -9.08
CA SER A 168 -6.97 -3.49 -10.14
C SER A 168 -7.08 -2.20 -10.95
N GLY A 169 -6.48 -1.08 -10.51
CA GLY A 169 -6.46 0.19 -11.23
C GLY A 169 -5.15 0.42 -11.98
N GLY A 170 -4.01 0.04 -11.42
CA GLY A 170 -2.71 0.10 -12.07
C GLY A 170 -1.63 0.82 -11.26
N VAL A 171 -0.38 0.57 -11.64
CA VAL A 171 0.84 1.24 -11.15
C VAL A 171 1.53 1.93 -12.33
N ALA A 172 2.33 2.96 -12.06
CA ALA A 172 2.99 3.76 -13.09
C ALA A 172 4.40 4.19 -12.63
N ALA A 173 4.76 5.45 -12.82
CA ALA A 173 6.13 5.92 -12.63
C ALA A 173 6.56 5.96 -11.15
N ALA A 174 5.65 6.27 -10.22
CA ALA A 174 5.98 6.45 -8.81
C ALA A 174 6.53 5.14 -8.22
N HIS A 175 5.85 4.02 -8.45
CA HIS A 175 6.36 2.71 -8.02
C HIS A 175 7.50 2.20 -8.90
N SER A 176 7.47 2.45 -10.22
CA SER A 176 8.54 1.99 -11.13
C SER A 176 9.90 2.64 -10.85
N LEU A 177 9.93 3.85 -10.32
CA LEU A 177 11.16 4.57 -9.99
C LEU A 177 11.71 4.23 -8.59
N GLN A 178 10.97 3.45 -7.79
CA GLN A 178 11.36 3.12 -6.41
C GLN A 178 12.68 2.35 -6.36
N ASP A 179 12.92 1.44 -7.30
CA ASP A 179 14.17 0.66 -7.36
C ASP A 179 15.40 1.56 -7.48
N GLY A 180 15.29 2.67 -8.21
CA GLY A 180 16.35 3.68 -8.30
C GLY A 180 16.70 4.28 -6.94
N LEU A 181 15.70 4.56 -6.08
CA LEU A 181 15.94 5.02 -4.71
C LEU A 181 16.51 3.91 -3.82
N ASN A 182 16.12 2.65 -4.02
CA ASN A 182 16.63 1.54 -3.23
C ASN A 182 18.13 1.26 -3.49
N MET A 183 18.66 1.69 -4.64
CA MET A 183 20.09 1.61 -4.95
C MET A 183 20.94 2.67 -4.23
N LEU A 184 20.33 3.70 -3.67
CA LEU A 184 21.02 4.78 -2.95
C LEU A 184 21.04 4.46 -1.45
N GLU A 185 22.24 4.35 -0.87
CA GLU A 185 22.43 4.01 0.55
C GLU A 185 21.77 5.04 1.47
N GLU A 186 21.79 6.32 1.08
CA GLU A 186 21.15 7.43 1.78
C GLU A 186 19.62 7.26 1.88
N CYS A 187 19.03 6.48 0.99
CA CYS A 187 17.59 6.23 0.96
C CYS A 187 17.17 5.00 1.79
N HIS A 188 18.09 4.22 2.37
CA HIS A 188 17.76 3.00 3.11
C HIS A 188 17.03 3.26 4.43
N GLY A 189 17.20 4.46 5.02
CA GLY A 189 16.51 4.87 6.26
C GLY A 189 15.04 5.28 6.11
N PHE A 190 14.55 5.38 4.87
CA PHE A 190 13.16 5.75 4.57
C PHE A 190 12.28 4.53 4.33
N TYR A 191 11.06 4.60 4.84
CA TYR A 191 10.02 3.59 4.60
C TYR A 191 9.50 3.68 3.16
N HIS A 192 8.87 2.58 2.72
CA HIS A 192 8.31 2.46 1.38
C HIS A 192 7.43 3.65 0.99
N GLY A 193 6.37 3.93 1.75
CA GLY A 193 5.47 5.02 1.43
C GLY A 193 6.06 6.43 1.57
N GLU A 194 7.15 6.61 2.32
CA GLU A 194 7.90 7.88 2.32
C GLU A 194 8.59 8.11 0.97
N LYS A 195 9.17 7.05 0.39
CA LYS A 195 9.75 7.08 -0.95
C LYS A 195 8.68 7.28 -2.02
N ILE A 196 7.58 6.54 -1.92
CA ILE A 196 6.48 6.60 -2.88
C ILE A 196 5.80 7.97 -2.86
N GLY A 197 5.60 8.59 -1.70
CA GLY A 197 5.06 9.95 -1.60
C GLY A 197 5.91 10.98 -2.36
N PHE A 198 7.25 10.89 -2.22
CA PHE A 198 8.17 11.72 -3.02
C PHE A 198 8.07 11.41 -4.52
N LEU A 199 8.08 10.14 -4.89
CA LEU A 199 8.02 9.71 -6.29
C LEU A 199 6.68 10.02 -6.95
N THR A 200 5.61 10.16 -6.17
CA THR A 200 4.29 10.64 -6.65
C THR A 200 4.39 12.07 -7.15
N LEU A 201 5.06 12.96 -6.41
CA LEU A 201 5.33 14.33 -6.87
C LEU A 201 6.19 14.33 -8.15
N VAL A 202 7.21 13.48 -8.21
CA VAL A 202 8.04 13.31 -9.41
C VAL A 202 7.18 12.89 -10.61
N GLN A 203 6.32 11.89 -10.45
CA GLN A 203 5.40 11.44 -11.49
C GLN A 203 4.46 12.56 -11.94
N MET A 204 3.86 13.30 -11.01
CA MET A 204 2.97 14.42 -11.36
C MET A 204 3.68 15.50 -12.17
N VAL A 205 4.97 15.75 -11.91
CA VAL A 205 5.80 16.65 -12.72
C VAL A 205 6.07 16.07 -14.11
N LEU A 206 6.39 14.77 -14.22
CA LEU A 206 6.61 14.09 -15.50
C LEU A 206 5.36 14.12 -16.39
N GLU A 207 4.18 14.00 -15.79
CA GLU A 207 2.88 14.05 -16.48
C GLU A 207 2.42 15.47 -16.83
N GLY A 208 3.08 16.51 -16.29
CA GLY A 208 2.63 17.90 -16.45
C GLY A 208 1.26 18.16 -15.81
N ARG A 209 0.97 17.54 -14.66
CA ARG A 209 -0.29 17.72 -13.93
C ARG A 209 -0.51 19.20 -13.56
N PRO A 210 -1.78 19.64 -13.41
CA PRO A 210 -2.08 21.02 -13.03
C PRO A 210 -1.33 21.47 -11.77
N LYS A 211 -0.77 22.69 -11.81
CA LYS A 211 0.04 23.24 -10.72
C LYS A 211 -0.70 23.27 -9.38
N ASP A 212 -2.00 23.59 -9.39
CA ASP A 212 -2.80 23.68 -8.17
C ASP A 212 -2.94 22.30 -7.50
N LEU A 213 -3.12 21.24 -8.30
CA LEU A 213 -3.16 19.87 -7.79
C LEU A 213 -1.79 19.43 -7.26
N LEU A 214 -0.72 19.73 -8.00
CA LEU A 214 0.65 19.45 -7.52
C LEU A 214 0.94 20.16 -6.20
N GLN A 215 0.53 21.43 -6.08
CA GLN A 215 0.69 22.21 -4.86
C GLN A 215 -0.12 21.63 -3.71
N GLN A 216 -1.36 21.20 -3.95
CA GLN A 216 -2.19 20.54 -2.94
C GLN A 216 -1.48 19.30 -2.38
N VAL A 217 -1.00 18.42 -3.26
CA VAL A 217 -0.27 17.19 -2.88
C VAL A 217 1.04 17.50 -2.17
N PHE A 218 1.76 18.55 -2.60
CA PHE A 218 3.00 18.97 -1.95
C PHE A 218 2.80 19.53 -0.53
N THR A 219 1.66 20.19 -0.28
CA THR A 219 1.36 20.80 1.03
C THR A 219 0.67 19.87 2.02
N PHE A 220 0.10 18.78 1.53
CA PHE A 220 -0.48 17.71 2.33
C PHE A 220 0.61 16.99 3.14
#